data_AF-A0A6I6MI05-F1
#
_entry.id   AF-A0A6I6MI05-F1
#
_cell.length_a   1.000
_cell.length_b   1.000
_cell.length_c   1.000
_cell.angle_alpha   90.00
_cell.angle_beta   90.00
_cell.angle_gamma   90.00
#
_symmetry.space_group_name_H-M   'P 1'
#
loop_
_entity.id
_entity.type
_entity.pdbx_description
1 polymer ?
#
loop_
_entity_poly.entity_id
_entity_poly.type
_entity_poly.pdbx_seq_one_letter_code
_entity_poly.pdbx_strand_id
1 'polypeptide(L)'
;MRIALLAALLTLTACATAPESLPTLRYADAASRGAFAALLAGRPNQAQVDRVTENWSRALGDSFACRVPMRQVINAGLVGALEVGAMNAAASGGGEREVREGVARYVGQLAEMAVVRRERPDAARCDAMSAWAPQTAEAGREAVARARRNGLMDDDYGLLLDLLGS
;
A
#
# COMPACT_ATOMS: atom_id res chain seq x y z
N MET A 1 -15.77 -26.19 36.67
CA MET A 1 -14.93 -25.03 36.28
C MET A 1 -13.83 -25.37 35.27
N ARG A 2 -13.21 -26.55 35.27
CA ARG A 2 -12.13 -26.91 34.31
C ARG A 2 -12.56 -27.05 32.83
N ILE A 3 -13.80 -27.47 32.57
CA ILE A 3 -14.30 -27.73 31.20
C ILE A 3 -14.62 -26.41 30.47
N ALA A 4 -15.08 -25.38 31.19
CA ALA A 4 -15.36 -24.07 30.60
C ALA A 4 -14.08 -23.34 30.16
N LEU A 5 -12.96 -23.56 30.85
CA LEU A 5 -11.64 -23.00 30.50
C LEU A 5 -11.05 -23.63 29.22
N LEU A 6 -11.32 -24.92 28.95
CA LEU A 6 -10.84 -25.60 27.74
C LEU A 6 -11.61 -25.17 26.48
N ALA A 7 -12.90 -24.84 26.60
CA ALA A 7 -13.68 -24.33 25.47
C ALA A 7 -13.24 -22.92 25.03
N ALA A 8 -12.81 -22.07 25.97
CA ALA A 8 -12.31 -20.73 25.66
C ALA A 8 -10.93 -20.74 24.97
N LEU A 9 -10.12 -21.76 25.22
CA LEU A 9 -8.80 -21.91 24.59
C LEU A 9 -8.89 -22.43 23.14
N LEU A 10 -9.92 -23.21 22.79
CA LEU A 10 -10.11 -23.72 21.43
C LEU A 10 -10.68 -22.68 20.45
N THR A 11 -11.32 -21.61 20.94
CA THR A 11 -11.78 -20.51 20.08
C THR A 11 -10.69 -19.52 19.69
N LEU A 12 -9.53 -19.55 20.37
CA LEU A 12 -8.41 -18.62 20.10
C LEU A 12 -7.43 -19.14 19.03
N THR A 13 -7.50 -20.41 18.64
CA THR A 13 -6.61 -20.98 17.61
C THR A 13 -7.13 -20.81 16.18
N ALA A 14 -8.34 -20.27 15.98
CA ALA A 14 -8.94 -20.08 14.65
C ALA A 14 -8.51 -18.77 13.94
N CYS A 15 -7.80 -17.86 14.62
CA CYS A 15 -7.30 -16.61 14.02
C CYS A 15 -5.80 -16.66 13.67
N ALA A 16 -5.21 -17.85 13.54
CA ALA A 16 -3.76 -18.00 13.32
C ALA A 16 -3.35 -18.31 11.86
N THR A 17 -4.30 -18.39 10.93
CA THR A 17 -4.00 -18.42 9.48
C THR A 17 -4.65 -17.22 8.80
N ALA A 18 -4.27 -16.02 9.25
CA ALA A 18 -4.43 -14.86 8.39
C ALA A 18 -3.55 -15.10 7.14
N PRO A 19 -4.10 -15.08 5.92
CA PRO A 19 -3.25 -14.95 4.74
C PRO A 19 -2.34 -13.75 4.99
N GLU A 20 -1.04 -13.85 4.66
CA GLU A 20 -0.06 -12.77 4.87
C GLU A 20 -0.72 -11.41 4.68
N SER A 21 -0.74 -10.59 5.74
CA SER A 21 -1.52 -9.36 5.76
C SER A 21 -1.16 -8.51 4.55
N LEU A 22 -2.13 -8.25 3.69
CA LEU A 22 -1.93 -7.49 2.48
C LEU A 22 -1.55 -6.04 2.83
N PRO A 23 -0.71 -5.40 2.01
CA PRO A 23 -0.30 -4.03 2.27
C PRO A 23 -1.52 -3.09 2.21
N THR A 24 -1.50 -2.07 3.06
CA THR A 24 -2.58 -1.10 3.23
C THR A 24 -2.05 0.33 3.20
N LEU A 25 -2.94 1.29 2.95
CA LEU A 25 -2.63 2.71 2.95
C LEU A 25 -2.61 3.24 4.39
N ARG A 26 -1.48 3.81 4.83
CA ARG A 26 -1.33 4.32 6.19
C ARG A 26 -0.71 5.72 6.19
N TYR A 27 0.46 5.86 5.61
CA TYR A 27 1.19 7.12 5.53
C TYR A 27 0.55 8.09 4.55
N ALA A 28 0.13 7.62 3.39
CA ALA A 28 -0.59 8.47 2.44
C ALA A 28 -2.00 8.82 2.95
N ASP A 29 -2.68 7.91 3.66
CA ASP A 29 -3.95 8.22 4.32
C ASP A 29 -3.76 9.30 5.40
N ALA A 30 -2.74 9.17 6.25
CA ALA A 30 -2.40 10.15 7.25
C ALA A 30 -2.02 11.51 6.62
N ALA A 31 -1.20 11.52 5.58
CA ALA A 31 -0.84 12.72 4.85
C ALA A 31 -2.06 13.43 4.27
N SER A 32 -3.04 12.69 3.72
CA SER A 32 -4.28 13.26 3.18
C SER A 32 -5.16 13.96 4.22
N ARG A 33 -4.99 13.64 5.50
CA ARG A 33 -5.73 14.24 6.62
C ARG A 33 -5.01 15.46 7.21
N GLY A 34 -3.79 15.76 6.77
CA GLY A 34 -3.01 16.93 7.19
C GLY A 34 -1.87 16.62 8.16
N ALA A 35 -1.09 17.66 8.48
CA ALA A 35 0.18 17.55 9.20
C ALA A 35 0.06 16.85 10.57
N PHE A 36 -1.03 17.08 11.31
CA PHE A 36 -1.24 16.43 12.61
C PHE A 36 -1.41 14.91 12.50
N ALA A 37 -2.15 14.43 11.50
CA ALA A 37 -2.30 13.00 11.25
C ALA A 37 -0.99 12.38 10.75
N ALA A 38 -0.24 13.09 9.91
CA ALA A 38 1.09 12.66 9.46
C ALA A 38 2.09 12.52 10.64
N LEU A 39 2.03 13.41 11.63
CA LEU A 39 2.82 13.28 12.87
C LEU A 39 2.45 12.02 13.66
N LEU A 40 1.16 11.71 13.80
CA LEU A 40 0.68 10.52 14.49
C LEU A 40 1.05 9.21 13.77
N ALA A 41 1.27 9.24 12.44
CA ALA A 41 1.78 8.09 11.70
C ALA A 41 3.21 7.69 12.11
N GLY A 42 3.94 8.60 12.77
CA GLY A 42 5.29 8.40 13.27
C GLY A 42 6.35 8.43 12.16
N ARG A 43 7.62 8.55 12.54
CA ARG A 43 8.74 8.58 11.60
C ARG A 43 9.25 7.17 11.30
N PRO A 44 9.07 6.63 10.08
CA PRO A 44 9.62 5.34 9.73
C PRO A 44 11.14 5.42 9.54
N ASN A 45 11.84 4.33 9.81
CA ASN A 45 13.24 4.15 9.40
C ASN A 45 13.34 3.48 8.01
N GLN A 46 14.52 3.50 7.41
CA GLN A 46 14.72 2.94 6.06
C GLN A 46 14.35 1.45 5.97
N ALA A 47 14.70 0.65 6.99
CA ALA A 47 14.31 -0.76 7.03
C ALA A 47 12.78 -0.99 7.08
N GLN A 48 12.00 -0.02 7.54
CA GLN A 48 10.53 -0.07 7.45
C GLN A 48 10.05 0.29 6.04
N VAL A 49 10.65 1.30 5.40
CA VAL A 49 10.34 1.67 4.01
C VAL A 49 10.62 0.51 3.06
N ASP A 50 11.77 -0.14 3.20
CA ASP A 50 12.17 -1.27 2.35
C ASP A 50 11.21 -2.45 2.49
N ARG A 51 10.82 -2.80 3.74
CA ARG A 51 9.86 -3.88 3.99
C ARG A 51 8.48 -3.58 3.41
N VAL A 52 8.01 -2.34 3.55
CA VAL A 52 6.72 -1.93 2.96
C VAL A 52 6.80 -1.99 1.44
N THR A 53 7.90 -1.48 0.85
CA THR A 53 8.15 -1.54 -0.59
C THR A 53 8.12 -2.98 -1.10
N GLU A 54 8.82 -3.90 -0.44
CA GLU A 54 8.84 -5.31 -0.81
C GLU A 54 7.45 -5.97 -0.70
N ASN A 55 6.72 -5.70 0.37
CA ASN A 55 5.37 -6.23 0.57
C ASN A 55 4.40 -5.76 -0.51
N TRP A 56 4.47 -4.48 -0.90
CA TRP A 56 3.71 -3.96 -2.02
C TRP A 56 4.10 -4.60 -3.34
N SER A 57 5.40 -4.70 -3.64
CA SER A 57 5.90 -5.33 -4.86
C SER A 57 5.51 -6.81 -4.95
N ARG A 58 5.50 -7.54 -3.83
CA ARG A 58 5.01 -8.92 -3.76
C ARG A 58 3.53 -9.01 -4.09
N ALA A 59 2.68 -8.20 -3.44
CA ALA A 59 1.24 -8.19 -3.68
C ALA A 59 0.87 -7.83 -5.14
N LEU A 60 1.60 -6.90 -5.75
CA LEU A 60 1.40 -6.53 -7.15
C LEU A 60 1.86 -7.64 -8.11
N GLY A 61 3.00 -8.26 -7.83
CA GLY A 61 3.47 -9.44 -8.54
C GLY A 61 2.46 -10.60 -8.49
N ASP A 62 1.92 -10.88 -7.30
CA ASP A 62 0.88 -11.88 -7.08
C ASP A 62 -0.39 -11.53 -7.88
N SER A 63 -0.78 -10.24 -7.89
CA SER A 63 -1.95 -9.77 -8.65
C SER A 63 -1.80 -9.99 -10.16
N PHE A 64 -0.62 -9.72 -10.73
CA PHE A 64 -0.33 -10.02 -12.12
C PHE A 64 -0.34 -11.53 -12.40
N ALA A 65 0.30 -12.34 -11.55
CA ALA A 65 0.34 -13.79 -11.70
C ALA A 65 -1.06 -14.44 -11.57
N CYS A 66 -1.93 -13.87 -10.73
CA CYS A 66 -3.33 -14.25 -10.54
C CYS A 66 -4.28 -13.70 -11.62
N ARG A 67 -3.76 -12.94 -12.60
CA ARG A 67 -4.53 -12.34 -13.71
C ARG A 67 -5.64 -11.38 -13.24
N VAL A 68 -5.41 -10.66 -12.15
CA VAL A 68 -6.26 -9.53 -11.77
C VAL A 68 -6.23 -8.50 -12.92
N PRO A 69 -7.36 -7.80 -13.23
CA PRO A 69 -7.39 -6.86 -14.33
C PRO A 69 -6.25 -5.83 -14.26
N MET A 70 -5.45 -5.72 -15.32
CA MET A 70 -4.22 -4.92 -15.34
C MET A 70 -4.42 -3.48 -14.87
N ARG A 71 -5.53 -2.84 -15.29
CA ARG A 71 -5.87 -1.48 -14.84
C ARG A 71 -6.01 -1.38 -13.32
N GLN A 72 -6.60 -2.38 -12.66
CA GLN A 72 -6.73 -2.39 -11.19
C GLN A 72 -5.39 -2.58 -10.52
N VAL A 73 -4.52 -3.44 -11.06
CA VAL A 73 -3.17 -3.66 -10.52
C VAL A 73 -2.31 -2.41 -10.67
N ILE A 74 -2.35 -1.72 -11.82
CA ILE A 74 -1.64 -0.46 -12.02
C ILE A 74 -2.12 0.61 -11.04
N ASN A 75 -3.45 0.77 -10.89
CA ASN A 75 -4.01 1.73 -9.95
C ASN A 75 -3.60 1.42 -8.50
N ALA A 76 -3.62 0.16 -8.09
CA ALA A 76 -3.12 -0.25 -6.78
C ALA A 76 -1.61 0.02 -6.63
N GLY A 77 -0.83 -0.17 -7.70
CA GLY A 77 0.59 0.16 -7.73
C GLY A 77 0.87 1.65 -7.52
N LEU A 78 0.10 2.53 -8.17
CA LEU A 78 0.20 3.97 -7.94
C LEU A 78 -0.11 4.36 -6.48
N VAL A 79 -1.07 3.67 -5.85
CA VAL A 79 -1.34 3.82 -4.41
C VAL A 79 -0.17 3.35 -3.54
N GLY A 80 0.47 2.24 -3.90
CA GLY A 80 1.72 1.81 -3.27
C GLY A 80 2.84 2.84 -3.40
N ALA A 81 2.95 3.50 -4.56
CA ALA A 81 3.92 4.58 -4.78
C ALA A 81 3.67 5.78 -3.86
N LEU A 82 2.40 6.18 -3.70
CA LEU A 82 2.01 7.24 -2.76
C LEU A 82 2.36 6.88 -1.32
N GLU A 83 2.08 5.65 -0.90
CA GLU A 83 2.41 5.17 0.44
C GLU A 83 3.92 5.22 0.71
N VAL A 84 4.73 4.67 -0.20
CA VAL A 84 6.19 4.66 -0.08
C VAL A 84 6.77 6.08 -0.17
N GLY A 85 6.22 6.94 -1.02
CA GLY A 85 6.59 8.36 -1.09
C GLY A 85 6.33 9.10 0.22
N ALA A 86 5.13 8.94 0.79
CA ALA A 86 4.75 9.53 2.07
C ALA A 86 5.63 9.01 3.23
N MET A 87 5.97 7.71 3.20
CA MET A 87 6.92 7.14 4.15
C MET A 87 8.32 7.74 4.03
N ASN A 88 8.84 7.91 2.81
CA ASN A 88 10.16 8.52 2.59
C ASN A 88 10.19 9.98 3.06
N ALA A 89 9.13 10.75 2.79
CA ALA A 89 8.98 12.12 3.30
C ALA A 89 9.02 12.17 4.83
N ALA A 90 8.28 11.26 5.48
CA ALA A 90 8.26 11.15 6.92
C ALA A 90 9.63 10.71 7.47
N ALA A 91 10.32 9.78 6.81
CA ALA A 91 11.61 9.23 7.21
C ALA A 91 12.74 10.27 7.11
N SER A 92 12.78 11.08 6.06
CA SER A 92 13.82 12.11 5.86
C SER A 92 13.59 13.36 6.71
N GLY A 93 12.36 13.59 7.18
CA GLY A 93 11.98 14.84 7.85
C GLY A 93 11.64 15.97 6.88
N GLY A 94 11.32 15.63 5.63
CA GLY A 94 11.08 16.56 4.54
C GLY A 94 12.28 16.67 3.60
N GLY A 95 12.01 16.55 2.30
CA GLY A 95 12.99 16.66 1.21
C GLY A 95 12.38 16.19 -0.11
N GLU A 96 12.07 17.11 -1.01
CA GLU A 96 11.41 16.82 -2.31
C GLU A 96 12.20 15.79 -3.14
N ARG A 97 13.54 15.87 -3.07
CA ARG A 97 14.44 15.02 -3.84
C ARG A 97 14.36 13.57 -3.40
N GLU A 98 14.41 13.30 -2.10
CA GLU A 98 14.35 11.96 -1.52
C GLU A 98 12.98 11.30 -1.79
N VAL A 99 11.90 12.09 -1.78
CA VAL A 99 10.56 11.61 -2.13
C VAL A 99 10.49 11.24 -3.61
N ARG A 100 10.96 12.11 -4.52
CA ARG A 100 10.97 11.83 -5.97
C ARG A 100 11.84 10.62 -6.32
N GLU A 101 13.03 10.49 -5.72
CA GLU A 101 13.90 9.33 -5.93
C GLU A 101 13.26 8.02 -5.45
N GLY A 102 12.60 8.02 -4.28
CA GLY A 102 11.90 6.85 -3.76
C GLY A 102 10.72 6.43 -4.63
N VAL A 103 9.93 7.40 -5.09
CA VAL A 103 8.79 7.19 -5.98
C VAL A 103 9.24 6.68 -7.35
N ALA A 104 10.24 7.33 -7.97
CA ALA A 104 10.74 6.94 -9.29
C ALA A 104 11.28 5.51 -9.29
N ARG A 105 12.03 5.13 -8.23
CA ARG A 105 12.51 3.76 -8.02
C ARG A 105 11.35 2.77 -7.96
N TYR A 106 10.30 3.11 -7.22
CA TYR A 106 9.13 2.25 -7.07
C TYR A 106 8.35 2.09 -8.37
N VAL A 107 8.11 3.18 -9.11
CA VAL A 107 7.45 3.14 -10.42
C VAL A 107 8.27 2.33 -11.44
N GLY A 108 9.60 2.44 -11.41
CA GLY A 108 10.48 1.58 -12.22
C GLY A 108 10.29 0.10 -11.91
N GLN A 109 10.19 -0.27 -10.64
CA GLN A 109 9.89 -1.65 -10.22
C GLN A 109 8.50 -2.11 -10.69
N LEU A 110 7.48 -1.24 -10.66
CA LEU A 110 6.14 -1.57 -11.18
C LEU A 110 6.19 -1.98 -12.66
N ALA A 111 6.93 -1.24 -13.48
CA ALA A 111 7.05 -1.51 -14.91
C ALA A 111 7.74 -2.86 -15.17
N GLU A 112 8.79 -3.18 -14.42
CA GLU A 112 9.48 -4.47 -14.52
C GLU A 112 8.56 -5.64 -14.13
N MET A 113 7.78 -5.48 -13.05
CA MET A 113 6.87 -6.53 -12.57
C MET A 113 5.73 -6.86 -13.54
N ALA A 114 5.28 -5.90 -14.36
CA ALA A 114 4.27 -6.15 -15.38
C ALA A 114 4.78 -7.06 -16.52
N VAL A 115 6.10 -7.16 -16.69
CA VAL A 115 6.74 -7.93 -17.76
C VAL A 115 7.29 -9.28 -17.25
N VAL A 116 7.73 -9.34 -16.00
CA VAL A 116 8.30 -10.55 -15.40
C VAL A 116 7.22 -11.60 -15.13
N ARG A 117 7.39 -12.81 -15.69
CA ARG A 117 6.55 -13.97 -15.34
C ARG A 117 6.93 -14.49 -13.95
N ARG A 118 6.02 -14.37 -13.01
CA ARG A 118 6.11 -15.01 -11.69
C ARG A 118 5.35 -16.33 -11.64
N GLU A 119 5.78 -17.22 -10.75
CA GLU A 119 5.00 -18.41 -10.40
C GLU A 119 3.65 -17.99 -9.83
N ARG A 120 2.60 -18.71 -10.20
CA ARG A 120 1.24 -18.36 -9.79
C ARG A 120 1.04 -18.78 -8.33
N PRO A 121 0.55 -17.87 -7.45
CA PRO A 121 0.16 -18.22 -6.10
C PRO A 121 -0.97 -19.24 -6.04
N ASP A 122 -1.25 -19.75 -4.84
CA ASP A 122 -2.42 -20.60 -4.60
C ASP A 122 -3.76 -19.86 -4.88
N ALA A 123 -4.84 -20.64 -4.96
CA ALA A 123 -6.16 -20.11 -5.28
C ALA A 123 -6.67 -19.10 -4.24
N ALA A 124 -6.44 -19.36 -2.95
CA ALA A 124 -6.88 -18.48 -1.87
C ALA A 124 -6.20 -17.11 -1.93
N ARG A 125 -4.90 -17.08 -2.25
CA ARG A 125 -4.14 -15.85 -2.49
C ARG A 125 -4.67 -15.10 -3.70
N CYS A 126 -5.00 -15.80 -4.80
CA CYS A 126 -5.58 -15.16 -5.96
C CYS A 126 -6.96 -14.55 -5.71
N ASP A 127 -7.81 -15.21 -4.94
CA ASP A 127 -9.10 -14.67 -4.53
C ASP A 127 -8.91 -13.41 -3.69
N ALA A 128 -7.95 -13.42 -2.75
CA ALA A 128 -7.58 -12.24 -1.97
C ALA A 128 -7.06 -11.09 -2.86
N MET A 129 -6.24 -11.37 -3.87
CA MET A 129 -5.72 -10.35 -4.80
C MET A 129 -6.84 -9.69 -5.62
N SER A 130 -7.83 -10.49 -6.03
CA SER A 130 -8.98 -10.00 -6.81
C SER A 130 -9.84 -9.01 -6.03
N ALA A 131 -9.90 -9.14 -4.70
CA ALA A 131 -10.59 -8.21 -3.82
C ALA A 131 -9.68 -7.02 -3.43
N TRP A 132 -8.40 -7.28 -3.17
CA TRP A 132 -7.45 -6.29 -2.66
C TRP A 132 -7.14 -5.17 -3.65
N ALA A 133 -6.81 -5.50 -4.90
CA ALA A 133 -6.42 -4.49 -5.89
C ALA A 133 -7.49 -3.40 -6.12
N PRO A 134 -8.78 -3.72 -6.35
CA PRO A 134 -9.79 -2.69 -6.54
C PRO A 134 -10.08 -1.89 -5.26
N GLN A 135 -10.09 -2.53 -4.08
CA GLN A 135 -10.28 -1.84 -2.80
C GLN A 135 -9.15 -0.86 -2.51
N THR A 136 -7.92 -1.26 -2.80
CA THR A 136 -6.73 -0.43 -2.60
C THR A 136 -6.73 0.78 -3.53
N ALA A 137 -7.09 0.57 -4.80
CA ALA A 137 -7.25 1.66 -5.75
C ALA A 137 -8.33 2.66 -5.32
N GLU A 138 -9.44 2.19 -4.75
CA GLU A 138 -10.49 3.06 -4.22
C GLU A 138 -10.02 3.85 -2.99
N ALA A 139 -9.36 3.20 -2.04
CA ALA A 139 -8.79 3.87 -0.87
C ALA A 139 -7.81 4.98 -1.27
N GLY A 140 -6.99 4.73 -2.31
CA GLY A 140 -6.13 5.74 -2.91
C GLY A 140 -6.91 6.92 -3.46
N ARG A 141 -7.92 6.69 -4.31
CA ARG A 141 -8.78 7.76 -4.84
C ARG A 141 -9.41 8.60 -3.73
N GLU A 142 -9.88 7.95 -2.67
CA GLU A 142 -10.49 8.65 -1.54
C GLU A 142 -9.47 9.52 -0.79
N ALA A 143 -8.27 9.00 -0.52
CA ALA A 143 -7.19 9.76 0.12
C ALA A 143 -6.80 10.98 -0.73
N VAL A 144 -6.71 10.83 -2.04
CA VAL A 144 -6.42 11.94 -2.97
C VAL A 144 -7.53 12.98 -2.97
N ALA A 145 -8.79 12.54 -3.08
CA ALA A 145 -9.93 13.42 -3.02
C ALA A 145 -9.99 14.19 -1.69
N ARG A 146 -9.59 13.54 -0.59
CA ARG A 146 -9.52 14.14 0.75
C ARG A 146 -8.40 15.17 0.83
N ALA A 147 -7.19 14.85 0.35
CA ALA A 147 -6.08 15.79 0.30
C ALA A 147 -6.47 17.07 -0.47
N ARG A 148 -7.18 16.92 -1.60
CA ARG A 148 -7.72 18.05 -2.37
C ARG A 148 -8.72 18.89 -1.59
N ARG A 149 -9.69 18.26 -0.93
CA ARG A 149 -10.66 18.99 -0.09
C ARG A 149 -9.99 19.73 1.07
N ASN A 150 -8.84 19.24 1.54
CA ASN A 150 -8.09 19.83 2.64
C ASN A 150 -7.06 20.88 2.20
N GLY A 151 -6.98 21.23 0.90
CA GLY A 151 -6.01 22.20 0.39
C GLY A 151 -4.55 21.73 0.48
N LEU A 152 -4.31 20.42 0.55
CA LEU A 152 -2.98 19.82 0.70
C LEU A 152 -2.34 19.46 -0.65
N MET A 153 -2.85 20.04 -1.75
CA MET A 153 -2.47 19.71 -3.13
C MET A 153 -1.67 20.81 -3.82
N ASP A 154 -1.42 21.94 -3.15
CA ASP A 154 -0.78 23.11 -3.77
C ASP A 154 0.76 23.02 -3.80
N ASP A 155 1.37 21.98 -3.23
CA ASP A 155 2.80 21.66 -3.35
C ASP A 155 3.02 20.16 -3.68
N ASP A 156 4.06 19.88 -4.48
CA ASP A 156 4.82 18.63 -4.78
C ASP A 156 4.15 17.23 -4.89
N TYR A 157 2.91 17.06 -4.47
CA TYR A 157 2.08 15.85 -4.63
C TYR A 157 1.32 15.85 -5.97
N GLY A 158 1.26 16.97 -6.69
CA GLY A 158 0.50 17.11 -7.94
C GLY A 158 0.92 16.12 -9.05
N LEU A 159 2.21 15.80 -9.14
CA LEU A 159 2.76 15.00 -10.26
C LEU A 159 2.42 13.51 -10.18
N LEU A 160 2.31 12.95 -8.96
CA LEU A 160 1.86 11.56 -8.75
C LEU A 160 0.35 11.38 -8.93
N LEU A 161 -0.39 12.48 -8.81
CA LEU A 161 -1.85 12.50 -8.76
C LEU A 161 -2.47 12.77 -10.12
N ASP A 162 -1.76 13.47 -11.01
CA ASP A 162 -2.12 13.60 -12.42
C ASP A 162 -2.16 12.24 -13.14
N LEU A 163 -1.24 11.33 -12.77
CA LEU A 163 -1.18 9.95 -13.28
C LEU A 163 -2.32 9.05 -12.79
N LEU A 164 -3.00 9.40 -11.70
CA LEU A 164 -4.15 8.67 -11.15
C LEU A 164 -5.50 9.20 -11.65
N GLY A 165 -5.51 10.40 -12.25
CA GLY A 165 -6.72 11.09 -12.72
C GLY A 165 -7.06 10.86 -14.20
N SER A 166 -6.17 10.24 -14.98
CA SER A 166 -6.31 9.97 -16.41
C SER A 166 -6.77 8.55 -16.74
#